data_AF-A0A6M0K8W3-F1
#
_entry.id   AF-A0A6M0K8W3-F1
#
_cell.length_a   1.000
_cell.length_b   1.000
_cell.length_c   1.000
_cell.angle_alpha   90.00
_cell.angle_beta   90.00
_cell.angle_gamma   90.00
#
_symmetry.space_group_name_H-M   'P 1'
#
loop_
_entity.id
_entity.type
_entity.pdbx_description
1 polymer ?
#
loop_
_entity_poly.entity_id
_entity_poly.type
_entity_poly.pdbx_seq_one_letter_code
_entity_poly.pdbx_strand_id
1 'polypeptide(L)'
;MNSRLLALYGLKWHPFSSELPIEALYVPPRVEQFLWRIEQAQIREGGFAMVHGEPGSGKSVVLRLLAERLAQLPDLTVGAIDHPQSNLADFYRELGELFAVPLR
;
A
#
# COMPACT_ATOMS: atom_id res chain seq x y z
N MET A 1 -13.75 13.26 13.93
CA MET A 1 -13.50 13.31 15.38
C MET A 1 -12.65 14.52 15.67
N ASN A 2 -13.15 15.39 16.54
CA ASN A 2 -12.41 16.56 16.99
C ASN A 2 -11.40 16.16 18.09
N SER A 3 -10.47 17.06 18.40
CA SER A 3 -9.44 16.87 19.43
C SER A 3 -10.01 16.51 20.81
N ARG A 4 -11.18 17.07 21.17
CA ARG A 4 -11.85 16.77 22.45
C ARG A 4 -12.25 15.31 22.58
N LEU A 5 -12.81 14.72 21.52
CA LEU A 5 -13.17 13.30 21.51
C LEU A 5 -11.93 12.39 21.48
N LEU A 6 -10.90 12.76 20.74
CA LEU A 6 -9.64 12.00 20.73
C LEU A 6 -9.01 11.95 22.13
N ALA A 7 -8.94 13.08 22.82
CA ALA A 7 -8.44 13.16 24.19
C ALA A 7 -9.30 12.34 25.18
N LEU A 8 -10.63 12.39 25.06
CA LEU A 8 -11.55 11.62 25.91
C LEU A 8 -11.30 10.10 25.83
N TYR A 9 -10.98 9.60 24.64
CA TYR A 9 -10.74 8.17 24.40
C TYR A 9 -9.24 7.79 24.41
N GLY A 10 -8.34 8.72 24.73
CA GLY A 10 -6.89 8.45 24.72
C GLY A 10 -6.34 8.10 23.34
N LEU A 11 -7.00 8.53 22.26
CA LEU A 11 -6.61 8.19 20.89
C LEU A 11 -5.63 9.22 20.34
N LYS A 12 -4.44 8.74 19.93
CA LYS A 12 -3.43 9.57 19.25
C LYS A 12 -3.85 9.94 17.83
N TRP A 13 -4.51 9.03 17.13
CA TRP A 13 -4.91 9.19 15.73
C TRP A 13 -6.42 9.09 15.56
N HIS A 14 -6.92 9.66 14.47
CA HIS A 14 -8.32 9.61 14.11
C HIS A 14 -8.70 8.23 13.54
N PRO A 15 -9.43 7.36 14.27
CA PRO A 15 -9.63 5.96 13.90
C PRO A 15 -10.48 5.75 12.64
N PHE A 16 -11.27 6.75 12.24
CA PHE A 16 -12.09 6.69 11.02
C PHE A 16 -11.48 7.48 9.85
N SER A 17 -10.21 7.85 9.94
CA SER A 17 -9.51 8.50 8.82
C SER A 17 -9.14 7.45 7.78
N SER A 18 -9.34 7.76 6.50
CA SER A 18 -8.83 6.95 5.39
C SER A 18 -7.30 6.89 5.37
N GLU A 19 -6.66 7.91 5.94
CA GLU A 19 -5.20 8.11 5.95
C GLU A 19 -4.60 7.86 7.34
N LEU A 20 -5.04 6.80 8.02
CA LEU A 20 -4.34 6.35 9.22
C LEU A 20 -2.86 6.04 8.88
N PRO A 21 -1.91 6.48 9.70
CA PRO A 21 -0.50 6.22 9.44
C PRO A 21 -0.17 4.75 9.70
N ILE A 22 0.89 4.25 9.05
CA ILE A 22 1.20 2.81 9.00
C ILE A 22 1.42 2.24 10.40
N GLU A 23 2.08 2.97 11.28
CA GLU A 23 2.37 2.56 12.66
C GLU A 23 1.12 2.44 13.55
N ALA A 24 -0.01 3.02 13.12
CA ALA A 24 -1.28 2.92 13.82
C ALA A 24 -2.14 1.73 13.35
N LEU A 25 -1.72 1.04 12.29
CA LEU A 25 -2.48 -0.06 11.72
C LEU A 25 -2.24 -1.35 12.50
N TYR A 26 -3.32 -2.06 12.79
CA TYR A 26 -3.21 -3.46 13.21
C TYR A 26 -2.88 -4.33 12.00
N VAL A 27 -1.85 -5.16 12.13
CA VAL A 27 -1.42 -6.10 11.08
C VAL A 27 -1.80 -7.52 11.50
N PRO A 28 -2.86 -8.13 10.93
CA PRO A 28 -3.22 -9.50 11.23
C PRO A 28 -2.14 -10.50 10.80
N PRO A 29 -2.00 -11.66 11.47
CA PRO A 29 -0.98 -12.66 11.11
C PRO A 29 -1.01 -13.12 9.64
N ARG A 30 -2.19 -13.20 9.04
CA ARG A 30 -2.34 -13.56 7.61
C ARG A 30 -1.80 -12.47 6.68
N VAL A 31 -1.97 -11.20 7.05
CA VAL A 31 -1.39 -10.07 6.30
C VAL A 31 0.12 -10.09 6.45
N GLU A 32 0.63 -10.27 7.67
CA GLU A 32 2.06 -10.39 7.94
C GLU A 32 2.72 -11.49 7.09
N GLN A 33 2.11 -12.68 7.06
CA GLN A 33 2.58 -13.79 6.24
C GLN A 33 2.59 -13.46 4.74
N PHE A 34 1.57 -12.74 4.25
CA PHE A 34 1.52 -12.29 2.87
C PHE A 34 2.67 -11.31 2.56
N LEU A 35 2.84 -10.27 3.39
CA LEU A 35 3.89 -9.27 3.24
C LEU A 35 5.27 -9.93 3.19
N TRP A 36 5.53 -10.83 4.14
CA TRP A 36 6.79 -11.59 4.22
C TRP A 36 7.05 -12.42 2.96
N ARG A 37 6.03 -13.10 2.42
CA ARG A 37 6.19 -13.89 1.18
C ARG A 37 6.54 -13.03 -0.03
N ILE A 38 5.94 -11.83 -0.14
CA ILE A 38 6.27 -10.91 -1.22
C ILE A 38 7.72 -10.43 -1.07
N GLU A 39 8.08 -10.00 0.13
CA GLU A 39 9.40 -9.46 0.46
C GLU A 39 10.54 -10.48 0.19
N GLN A 40 10.34 -11.74 0.59
CA GLN A 40 11.42 -12.73 0.59
C GLN A 40 11.52 -13.55 -0.71
N ALA A 41 10.39 -13.84 -1.36
CA ALA A 41 10.36 -14.69 -2.55
C ALA A 41 9.98 -13.91 -3.82
N GLN A 42 8.83 -13.24 -3.80
CA GLN A 42 8.22 -12.68 -5.01
C GLN A 42 9.08 -11.61 -5.68
N ILE A 43 9.76 -10.76 -4.89
CA ILE A 43 10.59 -9.68 -5.45
C ILE A 43 11.82 -10.24 -6.20
N ARG A 44 12.35 -11.38 -5.74
CA ARG A 44 13.54 -12.01 -6.34
C ARG A 44 13.19 -12.80 -7.58
N GLU A 45 12.07 -13.53 -7.53
CA GLU A 45 11.61 -14.39 -8.63
C GLU A 45 10.85 -13.60 -9.71
N GLY A 46 10.28 -12.45 -9.34
CA GLY A 46 9.35 -11.70 -10.16
C GLY A 46 7.96 -12.34 -10.21
N GLY A 47 6.99 -11.60 -10.75
CA GLY A 47 5.63 -12.10 -11.01
C GLY A 47 4.54 -11.21 -10.44
N PHE A 48 3.34 -11.76 -10.30
CA PHE A 48 2.14 -11.03 -9.89
C PHE A 48 1.53 -11.60 -8.63
N ALA A 49 1.05 -10.71 -7.75
CA ALA A 49 0.27 -11.05 -6.57
C ALA A 49 -1.06 -10.30 -6.59
N MET A 50 -2.14 -10.97 -6.17
CA MET A 50 -3.48 -10.40 -6.16
C MET A 50 -4.04 -10.38 -4.74
N VAL A 51 -4.49 -9.21 -4.29
CA VAL A 51 -5.23 -9.03 -3.04
C VAL A 51 -6.70 -8.82 -3.39
N HIS A 52 -7.56 -9.77 -3.01
CA HIS A 52 -8.99 -9.74 -3.31
C HIS A 52 -9.85 -9.82 -2.03
N GLY A 53 -11.12 -9.44 -2.14
CA GLY A 53 -12.07 -9.46 -1.04
C GLY A 53 -13.09 -8.33 -1.11
N GLU A 54 -14.08 -8.36 -0.23
CA GLU A 54 -15.19 -7.41 -0.19
C GLU A 54 -14.76 -5.94 -0.06
N PRO A 55 -15.58 -4.98 -0.51
CA PRO A 55 -15.38 -3.56 -0.22
C PRO A 55 -15.19 -3.32 1.28
N GLY A 56 -14.23 -2.45 1.65
CA GLY A 56 -13.94 -2.16 3.06
C GLY A 56 -13.12 -3.23 3.80
N SER A 57 -12.69 -4.32 3.16
CA SER A 57 -11.88 -5.38 3.82
C SER A 57 -10.41 -5.04 4.08
N GLY A 58 -9.97 -3.80 3.80
CA GLY A 58 -8.59 -3.36 4.02
C GLY A 58 -7.60 -3.65 2.89
N LYS A 59 -8.04 -3.99 1.68
CA LYS A 59 -7.17 -4.27 0.52
C LYS A 59 -6.15 -3.17 0.25
N SER A 60 -6.62 -1.92 0.11
CA SER A 60 -5.74 -0.77 -0.13
C SER A 60 -4.79 -0.51 1.04
N VAL A 61 -5.22 -0.80 2.26
CA VAL A 61 -4.39 -0.68 3.47
C VAL A 61 -3.26 -1.73 3.46
N VAL A 62 -3.54 -2.96 3.02
CA VAL A 62 -2.50 -3.99 2.83
C VAL A 62 -1.47 -3.58 1.79
N LEU A 63 -1.90 -2.96 0.68
CA LEU A 63 -0.97 -2.46 -0.35
C LEU A 63 -0.11 -1.29 0.17
N ARG A 64 -0.67 -0.41 1.00
CA ARG A 64 0.11 0.65 1.68
C ARG A 64 1.15 0.08 2.64
N LEU A 65 0.80 -0.95 3.42
CA LEU A 65 1.74 -1.67 4.29
C LEU A 65 2.86 -2.33 3.48
N LEU A 66 2.53 -2.94 2.35
CA LEU A 66 3.50 -3.55 1.45
C LEU A 66 4.44 -2.50 0.88
N ALA A 67 3.91 -1.41 0.31
CA ALA A 67 4.71 -0.34 -0.27
C ALA A 67 5.71 0.25 0.74
N GLU A 68 5.26 0.50 1.98
CA GLU A 68 6.12 1.02 3.05
C GLU A 68 7.28 0.06 3.37
N ARG A 69 7.01 -1.25 3.49
CA ARG A 69 8.06 -2.23 3.75
C ARG A 69 9.05 -2.37 2.61
N LEU A 70 8.54 -2.42 1.39
CA LEU A 70 9.38 -2.60 0.21
C LEU A 70 10.25 -1.35 -0.03
N ALA A 71 9.76 -0.16 0.27
CA ALA A 71 10.52 1.08 0.15
C ALA A 71 11.73 1.14 1.11
N GLN A 72 11.78 0.30 2.13
CA GLN A 72 12.92 0.19 3.05
C GLN A 72 14.00 -0.78 2.55
N LEU A 73 13.74 -1.53 1.47
CA LEU A 73 14.73 -2.43 0.89
C LEU A 73 15.71 -1.67 -0.01
N PRO A 74 17.02 -1.94 0.08
CA PRO A 74 17.99 -1.37 -0.85
C PRO A 74 17.78 -1.90 -2.26
N ASP A 75 18.18 -1.09 -3.25
CA ASP A 75 18.16 -1.46 -4.67
C ASP A 75 16.77 -1.83 -5.23
N LEU A 76 15.70 -1.39 -4.58
CA LEU A 76 14.32 -1.60 -5.00
C LEU A 76 13.59 -0.27 -5.24
N THR A 77 13.07 -0.08 -6.45
CA THR A 77 12.14 1.03 -6.75
C THR A 77 10.71 0.56 -6.58
N VAL A 78 9.94 1.25 -5.75
CA VAL A 78 8.53 0.95 -5.48
C VAL A 78 7.67 2.08 -6.02
N GLY A 79 6.72 1.76 -6.91
CA GLY A 79 5.73 2.68 -7.42
C GLY A 79 4.31 2.23 -7.04
N ALA A 80 3.45 3.17 -6.66
CA ALA A 80 2.04 2.92 -6.43
C ALA A 80 1.22 3.66 -7.50
N ILE A 81 0.25 2.95 -8.07
CA ILE A 81 -0.67 3.48 -9.08
C ILE A 81 -2.07 3.47 -8.45
N ASP A 82 -2.70 4.64 -8.33
CA ASP A 82 -4.08 4.77 -7.85
C ASP A 82 -4.94 5.40 -8.95
N HIS A 83 -5.54 4.54 -9.76
CA HIS A 83 -6.30 4.93 -10.93
C HIS A 83 -7.69 4.29 -10.94
N PRO A 84 -8.72 4.97 -10.39
CA PRO A 84 -10.08 4.44 -10.42
C PRO A 84 -10.65 4.37 -11.84
N GLN A 85 -10.19 5.22 -12.76
CA GLN A 85 -10.53 5.18 -14.19
C GLN A 85 -9.38 5.76 -15.05
N SER A 86 -8.78 4.94 -15.90
CA SER A 86 -7.74 5.38 -16.84
C SER A 86 -7.84 4.61 -18.14
N ASN A 87 -7.57 5.28 -19.26
CA ASN A 87 -7.32 4.57 -20.50
C ASN A 87 -5.91 3.94 -20.46
N LEU A 88 -5.66 3.00 -21.37
CA LEU A 88 -4.40 2.26 -21.40
C LEU A 88 -3.16 3.15 -21.60
N ALA A 89 -3.30 4.25 -22.35
CA ALA A 89 -2.18 5.15 -22.63
C ALA A 89 -1.76 5.92 -21.36
N ASP A 90 -2.72 6.34 -20.55
CA ASP A 90 -2.44 7.01 -19.27
C ASP A 90 -1.74 6.06 -18.29
N PHE A 91 -2.16 4.79 -18.22
CA PHE A 91 -1.49 3.77 -17.41
C PHE A 91 -0.03 3.57 -17.81
N TYR A 92 0.25 3.44 -19.11
CA TYR A 92 1.62 3.30 -19.57
C TYR A 92 2.44 4.56 -19.27
N ARG A 93 1.90 5.76 -19.52
CA ARG A 93 2.57 7.03 -19.22
C ARG A 93 3.00 7.12 -17.76
N GLU A 94 2.08 6.82 -16.84
CA GLU A 94 2.37 6.83 -15.41
C GLU A 94 3.43 5.78 -15.04
N LEU A 95 3.38 4.57 -15.60
CA LEU A 95 4.44 3.57 -15.40
C LEU A 95 5.82 4.10 -15.82
N GLY A 96 5.88 4.78 -16.97
CA GLY A 96 7.12 5.42 -17.45
C GLY A 96 7.63 6.49 -16.50
N GLU A 97 6.73 7.33 -15.99
CA GLU A 97 7.06 8.38 -15.02
C GLU A 97 7.54 7.80 -13.68
N LEU A 98 6.80 6.83 -13.11
CA LEU A 98 7.10 6.22 -11.80
C LEU A 98 8.42 5.48 -11.78
N PHE A 99 8.76 4.77 -12.86
CA PHE A 99 9.96 3.93 -12.92
C PHE A 99 11.09 4.55 -13.76
N ALA A 100 10.95 5.83 -14.15
CA ALA A 100 11.88 6.55 -15.01
C ALA A 100 12.22 5.78 -16.31
N VAL A 101 11.24 5.06 -16.87
CA VAL A 101 11.38 4.31 -18.13
C VAL A 101 10.92 5.22 -19.27
N PRO A 102 11.80 5.62 -20.20
CA PRO A 102 11.41 6.47 -21.32
C PRO A 102 10.49 5.68 -22.26
N LEU A 103 9.20 6.02 -22.27
CA LEU A 103 8.27 5.53 -23.26
C LEU A 103 8.51 6.31 -24.56
N ARG A 104 8.68 5.58 -25.67
CA ARG A 104 8.80 6.15 -27.02
C ARG A 104 7.46 6.13 -27.73
#